data_AF-A0A2P6VZE2-F1
#
_entry.id   AF-A0A2P6VZE2-F1
#
_cell.length_a   1.000
_cell.length_b   1.000
_cell.length_c   1.000
_cell.angle_alpha   90.00
_cell.angle_beta   90.00
_cell.angle_gamma   90.00
#
_symmetry.space_group_name_H-M   'P 1'
#
loop_
_entity.id
_entity.type
_entity.pdbx_description
1 polymer ?
#
loop_
_entity_poly.entity_id
_entity_poly.type
_entity_poly.pdbx_seq_one_letter_code
_entity_poly.pdbx_strand_id
1 'polypeptide(L)'
;MSHLAQKGTEMSRSDDDLTLQDAANAQQAASTVDLRPEEIKTLLKLRDAGLIELAGLGELHNENPELTEGTYEEFRRHMVASQGLAPGTADCRVRYIRFLEHHEDAPVSLRPPSEDSWQDHVLLRMENGATGSALNHYRKALKSLLKFLGLGRMGVLEPSVPRA
;
A
#
# COMPACT_ATOMS: atom_id res chain seq x y z
N MET A 1 -52.32 51.20 40.02
CA MET A 1 -52.24 50.50 41.32
C MET A 1 -51.24 49.36 41.13
N SER A 2 -49.92 49.62 41.15
CA SER A 2 -49.04 49.57 42.35
C SER A 2 -49.14 48.19 43.03
N HIS A 3 -48.12 47.34 43.15
CA HIS A 3 -46.69 47.50 43.52
C HIS A 3 -45.86 46.40 42.83
N LEU A 4 -44.61 46.55 42.36
CA LEU A 4 -43.34 46.99 42.97
C LEU A 4 -42.85 46.13 44.15
N ALA A 5 -41.90 45.21 43.91
CA ALA A 5 -40.65 45.09 44.67
C ALA A 5 -39.66 44.10 44.03
N GLN A 6 -38.43 44.58 43.87
CA GLN A 6 -37.22 43.93 43.37
C GLN A 6 -36.68 42.85 44.32
N LYS A 7 -35.77 41.98 43.84
CA LYS A 7 -34.31 41.96 44.15
C LYS A 7 -33.73 40.55 43.96
N GLY A 8 -32.56 40.43 43.33
CA GLY A 8 -31.79 39.18 43.35
C GLY A 8 -30.87 38.94 42.16
N THR A 9 -29.84 39.78 42.02
CA THR A 9 -28.64 39.52 41.22
C THR A 9 -27.92 38.28 41.72
N GLU A 10 -27.61 37.32 40.85
CA GLU A 10 -26.33 36.61 40.90
C GLU A 10 -25.80 36.41 39.48
N MET A 11 -24.59 36.93 39.28
CA MET A 11 -23.73 36.68 38.15
C MET A 11 -23.17 35.26 38.25
N SER A 12 -23.14 34.53 37.15
CA SER A 12 -21.96 33.71 36.87
C SER A 12 -21.70 33.72 35.37
N ARG A 13 -20.67 34.49 35.00
CA ARG A 13 -19.85 34.21 33.82
C ARG A 13 -19.19 32.84 34.03
N SER A 14 -19.15 32.05 32.98
CA SER A 14 -17.95 31.37 32.48
C SER A 14 -18.40 30.59 31.24
N ASP A 15 -18.03 31.10 30.07
CA ASP A 15 -16.78 30.77 29.38
C ASP A 15 -17.02 29.52 28.52
N ASP A 16 -17.15 29.79 27.23
CA ASP A 16 -16.53 29.04 26.13
C ASP A 16 -16.15 27.59 26.45
N ASP A 17 -17.05 26.66 26.17
CA ASP A 17 -16.63 25.30 25.82
C ASP A 17 -17.62 24.67 24.83
N LEU A 18 -17.86 25.40 23.73
CA LEU A 18 -18.40 24.81 22.51
C LEU A 18 -17.27 24.03 21.83
N THR A 19 -17.02 22.85 22.41
CA THR A 19 -16.53 21.62 21.78
C THR A 19 -15.57 21.83 20.61
N LEU A 20 -14.28 21.90 20.93
CA LEU A 20 -13.13 21.66 20.04
C LEU A 20 -13.14 20.28 19.32
N GLN A 21 -14.25 19.54 19.37
CA GLN A 21 -14.43 18.25 18.72
C GLN A 21 -14.97 18.37 17.29
N ASP A 22 -15.65 19.45 16.92
CA ASP A 22 -16.13 19.64 15.54
C ASP A 22 -15.07 20.22 14.59
N ALA A 23 -13.98 20.80 15.12
CA ALA A 23 -12.83 21.21 14.33
C ALA A 23 -11.87 20.06 13.98
N ALA A 24 -11.85 19.00 14.80
CA ALA A 24 -10.98 17.84 14.59
C ALA A 24 -11.48 16.91 13.46
N ASN A 25 -12.79 16.92 13.18
CA ASN A 25 -13.39 16.09 12.13
C ASN A 25 -13.41 16.74 10.73
N ALA A 26 -12.94 17.99 10.60
CA ALA A 26 -12.81 18.68 9.30
C ALA A 26 -11.39 18.61 8.70
N GLN A 27 -10.41 18.06 9.42
CA GLN A 27 -8.99 18.02 9.02
C GLN A 27 -8.49 16.63 8.57
N GLN A 28 -9.38 15.68 8.34
CA GLN A 28 -9.08 14.43 7.64
C GLN A 28 -9.88 14.31 6.34
N ALA A 29 -9.97 15.40 5.58
CA ALA A 29 -9.99 15.26 4.13
C ALA A 29 -8.58 14.82 3.73
N ALA A 30 -8.30 13.51 3.84
CA ALA A 30 -7.09 12.92 3.29
C ALA A 30 -7.00 13.40 1.83
N SER A 31 -6.08 14.34 1.58
CA SER A 31 -5.85 14.85 0.24
C SER A 31 -5.20 13.70 -0.51
N THR A 32 -6.01 12.87 -1.14
CA THR A 32 -5.54 11.81 -2.04
C THR A 32 -4.89 12.52 -3.23
N VAL A 33 -3.59 12.29 -3.40
CA VAL A 33 -2.84 12.83 -4.51
C VAL A 33 -2.62 11.69 -5.49
N ASP A 34 -3.27 11.79 -6.65
CA ASP A 34 -3.19 10.80 -7.72
C ASP A 34 -1.82 10.87 -8.39
N LEU A 35 -1.04 9.80 -8.25
CA LEU A 35 0.33 9.76 -8.74
C LEU A 35 0.52 8.55 -9.66
N ARG A 36 1.12 8.81 -10.82
CA ARG A 36 1.52 7.75 -11.75
C ARG A 36 2.66 6.92 -11.15
N PRO A 37 2.84 5.66 -11.56
CA PRO A 37 3.85 4.78 -10.98
C PRO A 37 5.29 5.33 -11.02
N GLU A 38 5.66 6.01 -12.10
CA GLU A 38 6.98 6.64 -12.21
C GLU A 38 7.13 7.87 -11.29
N GLU A 39 6.02 8.54 -10.97
CA GLU A 39 5.99 9.66 -10.02
C GLU A 39 6.11 9.13 -8.59
N ILE A 40 5.38 8.07 -8.25
CA ILE A 40 5.54 7.36 -6.95
C ILE A 40 6.99 6.91 -6.79
N LYS A 41 7.56 6.26 -7.80
CA LYS A 41 8.97 5.82 -7.78
C LYS A 41 9.95 6.99 -7.63
N THR A 42 9.68 8.12 -8.27
CA THR A 42 10.53 9.32 -8.16
C THR A 42 10.41 9.96 -6.79
N LEU A 43 9.20 10.10 -6.25
CA LEU A 43 8.94 10.63 -4.91
C LEU A 43 9.57 9.77 -3.83
N LEU A 44 9.49 8.44 -3.96
CA LEU A 44 10.19 7.52 -3.07
C LEU A 44 11.71 7.69 -3.15
N LYS A 45 12.29 7.82 -4.35
CA LYS A 45 13.72 8.08 -4.52
C LYS A 45 14.16 9.42 -3.90
N LEU A 46 13.36 10.47 -4.06
CA LEU A 46 13.65 11.79 -3.51
C LEU A 46 13.56 11.78 -1.98
N ARG A 47 12.57 11.07 -1.42
CA ARG A 47 12.47 10.84 0.03
C ARG A 47 13.67 10.05 0.55
N ASP A 48 14.05 8.97 -0.13
CA ASP A 48 15.18 8.13 0.26
C ASP A 48 16.52 8.88 0.18
N ALA A 49 16.62 9.87 -0.71
CA ALA A 49 17.75 10.80 -0.79
C ALA A 49 17.72 11.92 0.27
N GLY A 50 16.70 11.94 1.15
CA GLY A 50 16.50 12.98 2.15
C GLY A 50 16.17 14.36 1.57
N LEU A 51 15.77 14.42 0.30
CA LEU A 51 15.51 15.67 -0.41
C LEU A 51 14.10 16.20 -0.16
N ILE A 52 13.17 15.32 0.21
CA ILE A 52 11.78 15.66 0.53
C ILE A 52 11.32 14.87 1.76
N GLU A 53 10.51 15.50 2.61
CA GLU A 53 9.72 14.81 3.63
C GLU A 53 8.30 14.64 3.09
N LEU A 54 7.79 13.40 3.05
CA LEU A 54 6.41 13.10 2.62
C LEU A 54 5.40 13.18 3.78
N ALA A 55 5.74 13.87 4.87
CA ALA A 55 4.87 13.98 6.04
C ALA A 55 3.59 14.75 5.68
N GLY A 56 2.42 14.15 5.91
CA GLY A 56 1.11 14.75 5.65
C GLY A 56 0.45 14.36 4.33
N LEU A 57 1.17 13.69 3.43
CA LEU A 57 0.52 12.87 2.40
C LEU A 57 0.02 11.61 3.10
N GLY A 58 -1.27 11.29 2.97
CA GLY A 58 -1.81 10.03 3.46
C GLY A 58 -1.10 8.82 2.82
N GLU A 59 -1.58 7.61 3.10
CA GLU A 59 -1.10 6.41 2.40
C GLU A 59 -1.05 6.67 0.88
N LEU A 60 0.11 6.43 0.27
CA LEU A 60 0.25 6.54 -1.18
C LEU A 60 -0.52 5.36 -1.80
N HIS A 61 -1.76 5.62 -2.20
CA HIS A 61 -2.60 4.65 -2.89
C HIS A 61 -2.26 4.64 -4.38
N ASN A 62 -1.91 3.46 -4.90
CA ASN A 62 -1.88 3.24 -6.34
C ASN A 62 -3.29 2.85 -6.80
N GLU A 63 -3.97 3.71 -7.55
CA GLU A 63 -5.35 3.46 -8.01
C GLU A 63 -5.46 2.34 -9.06
N ASN A 64 -4.35 1.89 -9.65
CA ASN A 64 -4.35 0.70 -10.50
C ASN A 64 -3.52 -0.42 -9.86
N PRO A 65 -4.15 -1.27 -9.02
CA PRO A 65 -3.47 -2.34 -8.30
C PRO A 65 -2.96 -3.44 -9.26
N GLU A 66 -3.46 -3.48 -10.49
CA GLU A 66 -3.14 -4.50 -11.47
C GLU A 66 -1.89 -4.16 -12.30
N LEU A 67 -1.20 -5.21 -12.74
CA LEU A 67 -0.10 -5.15 -13.69
C LEU A 67 -0.67 -5.14 -15.11
N THR A 68 -0.29 -4.14 -15.91
CA THR A 68 -0.65 -4.11 -17.33
C THR A 68 0.10 -5.18 -18.13
N GLU A 69 -0.40 -5.57 -19.30
CA GLU A 69 0.32 -6.45 -20.24
C GLU A 69 1.76 -5.97 -20.53
N GLY A 70 1.94 -4.67 -20.71
CA GLY A 70 3.26 -4.06 -20.89
C GLY A 70 4.17 -4.25 -19.66
N THR A 71 3.60 -4.14 -18.46
CA THR A 71 4.33 -4.40 -17.20
C THR A 71 4.77 -5.85 -17.12
N TYR A 72 3.94 -6.80 -17.54
CA TYR A 72 4.29 -8.22 -17.54
C TYR A 72 5.48 -8.52 -18.46
N GLU A 73 5.51 -7.92 -19.65
CA GLU A 73 6.63 -8.06 -20.59
C GLU A 73 7.92 -7.40 -20.07
N GLU A 74 7.82 -6.26 -19.40
CA GLU A 74 8.95 -5.63 -18.72
C GLU A 74 9.47 -6.47 -17.57
N PHE A 75 8.57 -6.99 -16.74
CA PHE A 75 8.90 -7.88 -15.64
C PHE A 75 9.61 -9.14 -16.13
N ARG A 76 9.09 -9.74 -17.22
CA ARG A 76 9.71 -10.88 -17.90
C ARG A 76 11.12 -10.56 -18.39
N ARG A 77 11.29 -9.45 -19.11
CA ARG A 77 12.61 -8.99 -19.61
C ARG A 77 13.59 -8.76 -18.46
N HIS A 78 13.13 -8.13 -17.38
CA HIS A 78 13.94 -7.90 -16.18
C HIS A 78 14.36 -9.20 -15.50
N MET A 79 13.48 -10.20 -15.40
CA MET A 79 13.84 -11.52 -14.87
C MET A 79 14.96 -12.19 -15.66
N VAL A 80 14.90 -12.13 -16.99
CA VAL A 80 15.94 -12.72 -17.85
C VAL A 80 17.23 -11.92 -17.78
N ALA A 81 17.16 -10.61 -18.04
CA ALA A 81 18.33 -9.75 -18.20
C ALA A 81 19.04 -9.42 -16.87
N SER A 82 18.28 -9.14 -15.82
CA SER A 82 18.82 -8.63 -14.55
C SER A 82 18.88 -9.69 -13.45
N GLN A 83 17.97 -10.67 -13.46
CA GLN A 83 17.97 -11.75 -12.46
C GLN A 83 18.63 -13.05 -12.95
N GLY A 84 19.06 -13.11 -14.22
CA GLY A 84 19.74 -14.27 -14.81
C GLY A 84 18.88 -15.52 -14.93
N LEU A 85 17.55 -15.37 -14.99
CA LEU A 85 16.63 -16.50 -15.08
C LEU A 85 16.55 -17.02 -16.52
N ALA A 86 16.48 -18.34 -16.67
CA ALA A 86 16.19 -18.96 -17.97
C ALA A 86 14.82 -18.47 -18.49
N PRO A 87 14.65 -18.21 -19.80
CA PRO A 87 13.41 -17.68 -20.36
C PRO A 87 12.16 -18.48 -19.95
N GLY A 88 12.20 -19.81 -20.05
CA GLY A 88 11.08 -20.65 -19.63
C GLY A 88 10.75 -20.54 -18.13
N THR A 89 11.74 -20.28 -17.28
CA THR A 89 11.48 -20.00 -15.85
C THR A 89 10.81 -18.64 -15.65
N ALA A 90 11.22 -17.62 -16.41
CA ALA A 90 10.60 -16.31 -16.39
C ALA A 90 9.13 -16.39 -16.84
N ASP A 91 8.84 -17.15 -17.90
CA ASP A 91 7.47 -17.38 -18.41
C ASP A 91 6.58 -18.07 -17.36
N CYS A 92 7.11 -19.08 -16.66
CA CYS A 92 6.41 -19.70 -15.54
C CYS A 92 6.11 -18.70 -14.42
N ARG A 93 7.06 -17.83 -14.06
CA ARG A 93 6.85 -16.81 -13.01
C ARG A 93 5.82 -15.77 -13.41
N VAL A 94 5.80 -15.33 -14.67
CA VAL A 94 4.73 -14.43 -15.18
C VAL A 94 3.36 -15.09 -15.03
N ARG A 95 3.22 -16.36 -15.43
CA ARG A 95 1.96 -17.11 -15.26
C ARG A 95 1.54 -17.19 -13.79
N TYR A 96 2.49 -17.43 -12.88
CA TYR A 96 2.20 -17.44 -11.45
C TYR A 96 1.76 -16.06 -10.93
N ILE A 97 2.42 -14.98 -11.32
CA ILE A 97 2.00 -13.63 -10.91
C ILE A 97 0.58 -13.32 -11.41
N ARG A 98 0.28 -13.62 -12.68
CA ARG A 98 -1.07 -13.44 -13.24
C ARG A 98 -2.12 -14.23 -12.47
N PHE A 99 -1.80 -15.48 -12.14
CA PHE A 99 -2.68 -16.35 -11.36
C PHE A 99 -2.92 -15.80 -9.95
N LEU A 100 -1.90 -15.25 -9.30
CA LEU A 100 -2.03 -14.64 -7.98
C LEU A 100 -2.87 -13.37 -8.02
N GLU A 101 -2.65 -12.51 -9.02
CA GLU A 101 -3.39 -11.25 -9.20
C GLU A 101 -4.89 -11.48 -9.43
N HIS A 102 -5.23 -12.48 -10.25
CA HIS A 102 -6.61 -12.75 -10.68
C HIS A 102 -7.21 -14.00 -10.04
N HIS A 103 -6.70 -14.42 -8.87
CA HIS A 103 -7.29 -15.56 -8.18
C HIS A 103 -8.71 -15.19 -7.72
N GLU A 104 -9.71 -16.01 -8.08
CA GLU A 104 -11.13 -15.70 -7.86
C GLU A 104 -11.47 -15.45 -6.39
N ASP A 105 -11.02 -16.35 -5.50
CA ASP A 105 -11.41 -16.32 -4.08
C ASP A 105 -10.40 -15.62 -3.15
N ALA A 106 -9.16 -15.44 -3.60
CA ALA A 106 -8.06 -14.93 -2.76
C ALA A 106 -6.98 -14.26 -3.64
N PRO A 107 -7.30 -13.14 -4.30
CA PRO A 107 -6.34 -12.40 -5.09
C PRO A 107 -5.26 -11.81 -4.19
N VAL A 108 -4.00 -11.89 -4.65
CA VAL A 108 -2.87 -11.28 -3.94
C VAL A 108 -2.68 -9.86 -4.47
N SER A 109 -2.69 -8.87 -3.58
CA SER A 109 -2.37 -7.49 -3.96
C SER A 109 -0.89 -7.40 -4.33
N LEU A 110 -0.61 -6.96 -5.56
CA LEU A 110 0.75 -6.91 -6.11
C LEU A 110 1.34 -5.50 -6.18
N ARG A 111 0.51 -4.46 -6.01
CA ARG A 111 0.92 -3.05 -6.04
C ARG A 111 0.16 -2.19 -5.02
N PRO A 112 0.68 -2.04 -3.79
CA PRO A 112 1.90 -2.68 -3.28
C PRO A 112 1.71 -4.18 -2.98
N PRO A 113 2.78 -5.00 -3.04
CA PRO A 113 2.74 -6.37 -2.55
C PRO A 113 2.35 -6.45 -1.08
N SER A 114 1.20 -7.07 -0.77
CA SER A 114 0.68 -7.21 0.60
C SER A 114 0.96 -8.61 1.16
N GLU A 115 1.59 -8.67 2.34
CA GLU A 115 1.83 -9.94 3.02
C GLU A 115 0.53 -10.56 3.56
N ASP A 116 -0.44 -9.73 3.96
CA ASP A 116 -1.75 -10.20 4.44
C ASP A 116 -2.52 -10.92 3.32
N SER A 117 -2.65 -10.28 2.14
CA SER A 117 -3.29 -10.91 0.98
C SER A 117 -2.59 -12.19 0.53
N TRP A 118 -1.27 -12.28 0.72
CA TRP A 118 -0.52 -13.50 0.46
C TRP A 118 -0.82 -14.60 1.49
N GLN A 119 -0.97 -14.24 2.77
CA GLN A 119 -1.33 -15.21 3.81
C GLN A 119 -2.73 -15.76 3.59
N ASP A 120 -3.71 -14.91 3.25
CA ASP A 120 -5.07 -15.34 2.91
C ASP A 120 -5.07 -16.31 1.72
N HIS A 121 -4.30 -16.00 0.68
CA HIS A 121 -4.12 -16.90 -0.46
C HIS A 121 -3.50 -18.24 -0.05
N VAL A 122 -2.46 -18.23 0.80
CA VAL A 122 -1.81 -19.46 1.27
C VAL A 122 -2.79 -20.31 2.06
N LEU A 123 -3.55 -19.73 2.99
CA LEU A 123 -4.54 -20.44 3.80
C LEU A 123 -5.59 -21.12 2.91
N LEU A 124 -6.20 -20.37 2.00
CA LEU A 124 -7.19 -20.93 1.07
C LEU A 124 -6.60 -22.06 0.21
N ARG A 125 -5.39 -21.87 -0.33
CA ARG A 125 -4.74 -22.91 -1.16
C ARG A 125 -4.42 -24.15 -0.35
N MET A 126 -4.04 -24.02 0.92
CA MET A 126 -3.80 -25.16 1.81
C MET A 126 -5.09 -25.92 2.12
N GLU A 127 -6.20 -25.21 2.39
CA GLU A 127 -7.53 -25.82 2.56
C GLU A 127 -7.95 -26.60 1.30
N ASN A 128 -7.62 -26.09 0.12
CA ASN A 128 -7.83 -26.75 -1.18
C ASN A 128 -6.78 -27.82 -1.53
N GLY A 129 -5.91 -28.20 -0.58
CA GLY A 129 -4.96 -29.31 -0.75
C GLY A 129 -3.71 -28.97 -1.58
N ALA A 130 -3.37 -27.69 -1.76
CA ALA A 130 -2.14 -27.31 -2.45
C ALA A 130 -0.90 -27.79 -1.69
N THR A 131 0.07 -28.34 -2.42
CA THR A 131 1.34 -28.77 -1.82
C THR A 131 2.23 -27.59 -1.48
N GLY A 132 3.10 -27.75 -0.49
CA GLY A 132 4.13 -26.74 -0.18
C GLY A 132 5.04 -26.41 -1.37
N SER A 133 5.24 -27.37 -2.30
CA SER A 133 5.98 -27.12 -3.55
C SER A 133 5.27 -26.11 -4.45
N ALA A 134 3.96 -26.25 -4.63
CA ALA A 134 3.14 -25.31 -5.40
C ALA A 134 3.20 -23.89 -4.79
N LEU A 135 3.02 -23.79 -3.47
CA LEU A 135 3.10 -22.50 -2.75
C LEU A 135 4.49 -21.86 -2.88
N ASN A 136 5.56 -22.65 -2.85
CA ASN A 136 6.92 -22.16 -3.04
C ASN A 136 7.16 -21.60 -4.45
N HIS A 137 6.51 -22.16 -5.48
CA HIS A 137 6.57 -21.61 -6.83
C HIS A 137 5.97 -20.20 -6.90
N TYR A 138 4.81 -19.99 -6.27
CA TYR A 138 4.17 -18.68 -6.15
C TYR A 138 5.05 -17.71 -5.37
N ARG A 139 5.58 -18.11 -4.20
CA ARG A 139 6.48 -17.25 -3.40
C ARG A 139 7.73 -16.84 -4.16
N LYS A 140 8.32 -17.74 -4.96
CA LYS A 140 9.48 -17.40 -5.81
C LYS A 140 9.14 -16.39 -6.90
N ALA A 141 7.94 -16.47 -7.47
CA ALA A 141 7.47 -15.49 -8.43
C ALA A 141 7.31 -14.10 -7.76
N LEU A 142 6.66 -14.04 -6.59
CA LEU A 142 6.52 -12.81 -5.80
C LEU A 142 7.88 -12.19 -5.44
N LYS A 143 8.86 -13.01 -5.05
CA LYS A 143 10.23 -12.51 -4.80
C LYS A 143 10.89 -11.89 -6.03
N SER A 144 10.63 -12.42 -7.22
CA SER A 144 11.11 -11.80 -8.46
C SER A 144 10.41 -10.48 -8.74
N LEU A 145 9.11 -10.41 -8.47
CA LEU A 145 8.31 -9.19 -8.63
C LEU A 145 8.81 -8.10 -7.68
N LEU A 146 9.05 -8.43 -6.41
CA LEU A 146 9.64 -7.49 -5.44
C LEU A 146 10.95 -6.88 -5.96
N LYS A 147 11.87 -7.71 -6.48
CA LYS A 147 13.12 -7.22 -7.07
C LYS A 147 12.89 -6.30 -8.28
N PHE A 148 11.89 -6.59 -9.11
CA PHE A 148 11.52 -5.75 -10.25
C PHE A 148 10.96 -4.39 -9.79
N LEU A 149 10.16 -4.38 -8.73
CA LEU A 149 9.60 -3.17 -8.14
C LEU A 149 10.63 -2.40 -7.27
N GLY A 150 11.83 -2.95 -7.06
CA GLY A 150 12.84 -2.37 -6.18
C GLY A 150 12.55 -2.51 -4.69
N LEU A 151 11.69 -3.47 -4.31
CA LEU A 151 11.26 -3.71 -2.94
C LEU A 151 12.06 -4.84 -2.27
N GLY A 152 12.42 -4.65 -1.00
CA GLY A 152 13.16 -5.65 -0.21
C GLY A 152 12.28 -6.78 0.36
N ARG A 153 11.02 -6.48 0.70
CA ARG A 153 10.05 -7.43 1.29
C ARG A 153 8.61 -7.02 0.99
N MET A 154 7.66 -7.95 1.12
CA MET A 154 6.23 -7.61 1.03
C MET A 154 5.82 -6.78 2.25
N GLY A 155 4.87 -5.88 2.07
CA GLY A 155 4.38 -5.00 3.13
C GLY A 155 5.34 -3.89 3.57
N VAL A 156 6.58 -3.79 3.05
CA VAL A 156 7.50 -2.71 3.43
C VAL A 156 8.25 -2.14 2.23
N LEU A 157 7.96 -0.87 1.93
CA LEU A 157 8.83 0.04 1.20
C LEU A 157 10.06 0.35 2.07
N GLU A 158 10.93 -0.62 2.32
CA GLU A 158 12.19 -0.28 2.98
C GLU A 158 13.11 0.43 2.00
N PRO A 159 13.76 1.53 2.43
CA PRO A 159 14.81 2.15 1.66
C PRO A 159 15.88 1.09 1.42
N SER A 160 16.18 0.85 0.14
CA SER A 160 17.31 0.03 -0.27
C SER A 160 18.59 0.71 0.22
N VAL A 161 19.04 0.40 1.42
CA VAL A 161 20.37 0.81 1.89
C VAL A 161 21.39 0.13 0.97
N PRO A 162 22.29 0.89 0.30
CA PRO A 162 23.34 0.28 -0.49
C PRO A 162 24.24 -0.55 0.44
N ARG A 163 24.45 -1.83 0.10
CA ARG A 163 25.48 -2.63 0.76
C ARG A 163 26.84 -2.01 0.44
N ALA A 164 27.49 -1.49 1.46
CA ALA A 164 28.91 -1.12 1.45
C ALA A 164 29.79 -2.36 1.26
#